data_AF-A0A7T1HKR2-F1
#
_entry.id   AF-A0A7T1HKR2-F1
#
_cell.length_a   1.000
_cell.length_b   1.000
_cell.length_c   1.000
_cell.angle_alpha   90.00
_cell.angle_beta   90.00
_cell.angle_gamma   90.00
#
_symmetry.space_group_name_H-M   'P 1'
#
loop_
_entity.id
_entity.type
_entity.pdbx_description
1 polymer ?
#
loop_
_entity_poly.entity_id
_entity_poly.type
_entity_poly.pdbx_seq_one_letter_code
_entity_poly.pdbx_strand_id
1 'polypeptide(L)'
;MLLGGAVLSLGWLTCGLVMIGRAEGWKACAFNDQPIGCRDTHSPDGTVRIVWQDGKAMTYRLEKQGFPFSTLRDSLGGIWERQIFVQGNAVFTNKANGNRIFVPLRPEANRP
;
A
#
# COMPACT_ATOMS: atom_id res chain seq x y z
N MET A 1 30.83 54.40 36.76
CA MET A 1 29.49 53.86 37.08
C MET A 1 29.15 52.86 35.99
N LEU A 2 29.42 51.57 36.20
CA LEU A 2 28.53 50.57 36.80
C LEU A 2 27.31 50.22 35.93
N LEU A 3 27.40 48.98 35.39
CA LEU A 3 26.38 47.93 35.33
C LEU A 3 25.28 47.95 34.24
N GLY A 4 25.13 46.77 33.64
CA GLY A 4 23.87 46.22 33.13
C GLY A 4 23.95 45.86 31.65
N GLY A 5 23.81 44.62 31.20
CA GLY A 5 23.54 43.34 31.84
C GLY A 5 23.47 42.31 30.72
N ALA A 6 24.14 41.17 30.89
CA ALA A 6 24.09 40.07 29.95
C ALA A 6 22.70 39.39 30.03
N VAL A 7 22.04 39.22 28.89
CA VAL A 7 20.90 38.31 28.78
C VAL A 7 21.35 37.12 27.93
N LEU A 8 21.71 36.04 28.63
CA LEU A 8 21.77 34.70 28.10
C LEU A 8 20.34 34.21 27.88
N SER A 9 19.94 34.01 26.63
CA SER A 9 18.75 33.22 26.31
C SER A 9 19.18 31.92 25.64
N LEU A 10 19.36 30.89 26.48
CA LEU A 10 19.21 29.50 26.08
C LEU A 10 17.77 29.29 25.61
N GLY A 11 17.57 28.60 24.47
CA GLY A 11 16.22 28.46 23.92
C GLY A 11 16.05 27.45 22.81
N TRP A 12 16.41 26.20 23.09
CA TRP A 12 15.82 24.97 22.55
C TRP A 12 16.11 24.62 21.08
N LEU A 13 17.06 23.68 20.93
CA LEU A 13 17.03 22.69 19.86
C LEU A 13 15.70 21.91 19.95
N THR A 14 14.71 22.29 19.16
CA THR A 14 13.63 21.36 18.81
C THR A 14 14.25 20.29 17.93
N CYS A 15 14.71 19.22 18.56
CA CYS A 15 14.99 17.96 17.90
C CYS A 15 13.66 17.50 17.29
N GLY A 16 13.45 17.82 16.02
CA GLY A 16 12.28 17.39 15.27
C GLY A 16 12.26 15.88 15.30
N LEU A 17 11.37 15.31 16.11
CA LEU A 17 10.94 13.92 15.97
C LEU A 17 10.32 13.83 14.58
N VAL A 18 11.14 13.49 13.59
CA VAL A 18 10.66 12.88 12.37
C VAL A 18 10.00 11.60 12.84
N MET A 19 8.67 11.60 12.86
CA MET A 19 7.88 10.40 13.02
C MET A 19 8.26 9.53 11.82
N ILE A 20 9.27 8.67 12.01
CA ILE A 20 9.60 7.61 11.06
C ILE A 20 8.41 6.67 11.12
N GLY A 21 7.37 6.97 10.33
CA GLY A 21 6.31 6.03 10.06
C GLY A 21 6.98 4.77 9.55
N ARG A 22 6.92 3.69 10.32
CA ARG A 22 7.38 2.38 9.87
C ARG A 22 6.64 2.10 8.57
N ALA A 23 7.35 2.09 7.45
CA ALA A 23 6.76 1.69 6.18
C ALA A 23 6.17 0.29 6.39
N GLU A 24 4.89 0.12 6.06
CA GLU A 24 4.19 -1.16 6.23
C GLU A 24 5.03 -2.29 5.62
N GLY A 25 5.13 -3.43 6.31
CA GLY A 25 5.91 -4.57 5.83
C GLY A 25 5.47 -5.00 4.43
N TRP A 26 6.37 -5.60 3.66
CA TRP A 26 6.00 -6.20 2.39
C TRP A 26 5.04 -7.38 2.62
N LYS A 27 3.99 -7.47 1.81
CA LYS A 27 3.10 -8.62 1.75
C LYS A 27 3.67 -9.66 0.78
N ALA A 28 3.52 -10.95 1.10
CA ALA A 28 3.85 -12.04 0.18
C ALA A 28 2.78 -12.20 -0.90
N CYS A 29 2.83 -11.31 -1.88
CA CYS A 29 1.95 -11.31 -3.03
C CYS A 29 2.49 -12.25 -4.11
N ALA A 30 1.69 -12.48 -5.14
CA ALA A 30 2.14 -13.18 -6.35
C ALA A 30 1.52 -12.56 -7.60
N PHE A 31 2.27 -12.57 -8.70
CA PHE A 31 1.79 -12.25 -10.04
C PHE A 31 1.97 -13.48 -10.93
N ASN A 32 0.89 -14.02 -11.50
CA ASN A 32 0.89 -15.28 -12.26
C ASN A 32 1.58 -16.42 -11.51
N ASP A 33 1.24 -16.56 -10.22
CA ASP A 33 1.80 -17.54 -9.28
C ASP A 33 3.32 -17.42 -9.04
N GLN A 34 3.97 -16.39 -9.58
CA GLN A 34 5.34 -16.02 -9.25
C GLN A 34 5.34 -15.13 -8.00
N PRO A 35 5.97 -15.55 -6.88
CA PRO A 35 6.04 -14.76 -5.66
C PRO A 35 6.78 -13.44 -5.89
N ILE A 36 6.18 -12.34 -5.47
CA ILE A 36 6.80 -11.01 -5.47
C ILE A 36 6.17 -10.18 -4.36
N GLY A 37 7.01 -9.53 -3.54
CA GLY A 37 6.52 -8.68 -2.46
C GLY A 37 5.66 -7.54 -3.01
N CYS A 38 4.55 -7.22 -2.32
CA CYS A 38 3.76 -6.04 -2.67
C CYS A 38 3.25 -5.25 -1.46
N ARG A 39 2.83 -4.02 -1.71
CA ARG A 39 2.07 -3.16 -0.80
C ARG A 39 0.85 -2.66 -1.54
N ASP A 40 -0.32 -2.86 -0.96
CA ASP A 40 -1.58 -2.38 -1.49
C ASP A 40 -2.16 -1.28 -0.60
N THR A 41 -2.64 -0.22 -1.24
CA THR A 41 -3.33 0.89 -0.58
C THR A 41 -4.73 0.99 -1.13
N HIS A 42 -5.72 1.14 -0.24
CA HIS A 42 -7.14 1.17 -0.59
C HIS A 42 -7.68 2.57 -0.32
N SER A 43 -8.28 3.16 -1.34
CA SER A 43 -8.96 4.45 -1.24
C SER A 43 -10.46 4.26 -0.93
N PRO A 44 -11.14 5.25 -0.33
CA PRO A 44 -12.57 5.15 0.01
C PRO A 44 -13.50 4.93 -1.20
N ASP A 45 -13.06 5.32 -2.40
CA ASP A 45 -13.75 5.09 -3.67
C ASP A 45 -13.62 3.64 -4.19
N GLY A 46 -12.93 2.77 -3.43
CA GLY A 46 -12.67 1.38 -3.78
C GLY A 46 -11.47 1.19 -4.72
N THR A 47 -10.76 2.27 -5.09
CA THR A 47 -9.52 2.21 -5.86
C THR A 47 -8.44 1.51 -5.04
N VAL A 48 -7.73 0.58 -5.68
CA VAL A 48 -6.59 -0.14 -5.09
C VAL A 48 -5.34 0.21 -5.86
N ARG A 49 -4.28 0.65 -5.17
CA ARG A 49 -2.96 0.81 -5.77
C ARG A 49 -2.01 -0.22 -5.20
N ILE A 50 -1.42 -1.03 -6.07
CA ILE A 50 -0.43 -2.06 -5.73
C ILE A 50 0.95 -1.57 -6.16
N VAL A 51 1.89 -1.56 -5.22
CA VAL A 51 3.33 -1.34 -5.46
C VAL A 51 4.05 -2.65 -5.26
N TRP A 52 4.85 -3.03 -6.25
CA TRP A 52 5.65 -4.24 -6.25
C TRP A 52 7.05 -3.97 -5.71
N GLN A 53 7.68 -5.00 -5.17
CA GLN A 53 9.03 -4.94 -4.61
C GLN A 53 10.10 -4.60 -5.67
N ASP A 54 9.83 -4.88 -6.94
CA ASP A 54 10.68 -4.51 -8.08
C ASP A 54 10.56 -3.02 -8.48
N GLY A 55 9.77 -2.24 -7.74
CA GLY A 55 9.57 -0.80 -7.95
C GLY A 55 8.44 -0.46 -8.92
N LYS A 56 7.80 -1.44 -9.58
CA LYS A 56 6.64 -1.19 -10.43
C LYS A 56 5.39 -0.90 -9.58
N ALA A 57 4.44 -0.18 -10.14
CA ALA A 57 3.15 0.04 -9.50
C ALA A 57 2.01 0.02 -10.51
N MET A 58 0.82 -0.36 -10.05
CA MET A 58 -0.40 -0.35 -10.85
C MET A 58 -1.58 0.14 -9.99
N THR A 59 -2.49 0.88 -10.61
CA THR A 59 -3.71 1.36 -9.95
C THR A 59 -4.93 0.72 -10.61
N TYR A 60 -5.83 0.18 -9.80
CA TYR A 60 -7.06 -0.51 -10.19
C TYR A 60 -8.24 0.29 -9.65
N ARG A 61 -8.96 0.97 -10.55
CA ARG A 61 -10.14 1.78 -10.21
C ARG A 61 -11.39 0.91 -10.20
N LEU A 62 -12.29 1.15 -9.26
CA LEU A 62 -13.54 0.43 -9.16
C LEU A 62 -14.51 0.83 -10.27
N GLU A 63 -14.97 -0.14 -11.07
CA GLU A 63 -16.05 0.06 -12.04
C GLU A 63 -17.39 -0.47 -11.51
N LYS A 64 -17.36 -1.61 -10.81
CA LYS A 64 -18.55 -2.22 -10.24
C LYS A 64 -18.24 -2.83 -8.88
N GLN A 65 -18.89 -2.31 -7.85
CA GLN A 65 -18.82 -2.87 -6.50
C GLN A 65 -19.63 -4.17 -6.39
N GLY A 66 -19.11 -5.11 -5.60
CA GLY A 66 -19.81 -6.33 -5.22
C GLY A 66 -19.01 -7.15 -4.21
N PHE A 67 -19.64 -8.20 -3.68
CA PHE A 67 -19.01 -9.19 -2.79
C PHE A 67 -19.54 -10.59 -3.13
N PRO A 68 -18.66 -11.61 -3.30
CA PRO A 68 -17.21 -11.52 -3.16
C PRO A 68 -16.51 -10.92 -4.39
N PHE A 69 -17.23 -10.67 -5.48
CA PHE A 69 -16.66 -10.20 -6.76
C PHE A 69 -16.93 -8.72 -7.02
N SER A 70 -15.91 -8.01 -7.49
CA SER A 70 -15.99 -6.64 -7.98
C SER A 70 -15.25 -6.51 -9.31
N THR A 71 -15.64 -5.56 -10.15
CA THR A 71 -14.97 -5.27 -11.42
C THR A 71 -14.13 -4.01 -11.27
N LEU A 72 -12.87 -4.11 -11.69
CA LEU A 72 -11.89 -3.04 -11.64
C LEU A 72 -11.30 -2.79 -13.03
N ARG A 73 -10.84 -1.57 -13.28
CA ARG A 73 -10.05 -1.22 -14.46
C ARG A 73 -8.68 -0.72 -14.05
N ASP A 74 -7.63 -1.28 -14.63
CA ASP A 74 -6.26 -0.81 -14.39
C ASP A 74 -5.94 0.50 -15.15
N SER A 75 -4.83 1.16 -14.82
CA SER A 75 -4.43 2.41 -15.49
C SER A 75 -4.01 2.25 -16.96
N LEU A 76 -3.81 1.02 -17.43
CA LEU A 76 -3.54 0.70 -18.84
C LEU A 76 -4.83 0.34 -19.61
N GLY A 77 -5.98 0.34 -18.94
CA GLY A 77 -7.30 0.06 -19.52
C GLY A 77 -7.76 -1.38 -19.40
N GLY A 78 -6.97 -2.28 -18.81
CA GLY A 78 -7.32 -3.69 -18.62
C GLY A 78 -8.44 -3.90 -17.60
N ILE A 79 -9.33 -4.86 -17.87
CA ILE A 79 -10.44 -5.22 -16.98
C ILE A 79 -10.05 -6.39 -16.08
N TRP A 80 -10.27 -6.21 -14.79
CA TRP A 80 -9.96 -7.17 -13.74
C TRP A 80 -11.20 -7.50 -12.93
N GLU A 81 -11.39 -8.77 -12.60
CA GLU A 81 -12.30 -9.20 -11.56
C GLU A 81 -11.52 -9.40 -10.28
N ARG A 82 -11.92 -8.71 -9.21
CA ARG A 82 -11.37 -8.87 -7.88
C ARG A 82 -12.33 -9.72 -7.06
N GLN A 83 -11.85 -10.89 -6.63
CA GLN A 83 -12.48 -11.75 -5.63
C GLN A 83 -11.86 -11.47 -4.26
N ILE A 84 -12.70 -11.17 -3.27
CA ILE A 84 -12.29 -11.02 -1.87
C ILE A 84 -12.77 -12.26 -1.10
N PHE A 85 -11.83 -12.95 -0.46
CA PHE A 85 -12.12 -14.11 0.39
C PHE A 85 -12.57 -13.65 1.78
N VAL A 86 -13.30 -14.49 2.50
CA VAL A 86 -13.80 -14.18 3.86
C VAL A 86 -12.66 -13.84 4.83
N GLN A 87 -11.48 -14.44 4.65
CA GLN A 87 -10.27 -14.13 5.43
C GLN A 87 -9.66 -12.76 5.10
N GLY A 88 -10.16 -12.05 4.09
CA GLY A 88 -9.65 -10.76 3.61
C GLY A 88 -8.56 -10.83 2.55
N ASN A 89 -8.13 -12.04 2.16
CA ASN A 89 -7.25 -12.19 0.99
C ASN A 89 -7.99 -11.76 -0.27
N ALA A 90 -7.26 -11.28 -1.28
CA ALA A 90 -7.81 -10.88 -2.56
C ALA A 90 -7.09 -11.56 -3.72
N VAL A 91 -7.87 -11.95 -4.73
CA VAL A 91 -7.37 -12.39 -6.03
C VAL A 91 -7.93 -11.48 -7.10
N PHE A 92 -7.07 -11.00 -7.98
CA PHE A 92 -7.44 -10.20 -9.13
C PHE A 92 -7.14 -11.04 -10.38
N THR A 93 -8.12 -11.16 -11.28
CA THR A 93 -7.97 -11.90 -12.54
C THR A 93 -8.30 -10.98 -13.70
N ASN A 94 -7.34 -10.77 -14.60
CA ASN A 94 -7.55 -10.02 -15.83
C ASN A 94 -8.39 -10.87 -16.80
N LYS A 95 -9.54 -10.34 -17.22
CA LYS A 95 -10.49 -11.10 -18.04
C LYS A 95 -10.02 -11.29 -19.49
N ALA A 96 -9.09 -10.46 -19.98
CA ALA A 96 -8.63 -10.50 -21.36
C ALA A 96 -7.49 -11.49 -21.58
N ASN A 97 -6.55 -11.59 -20.64
CA ASN A 97 -5.33 -12.40 -20.80
C ASN A 97 -5.12 -13.46 -19.70
N GLY A 98 -5.99 -13.53 -18.70
CA GLY A 98 -5.89 -14.50 -17.61
C GLY A 98 -4.81 -14.19 -16.58
N ASN A 99 -4.11 -13.04 -16.68
CA ASN A 99 -3.14 -12.64 -15.68
C ASN A 99 -3.80 -12.56 -14.30
N ARG A 100 -3.07 -12.99 -13.28
CA ARG A 100 -3.59 -13.18 -11.93
C ARG A 100 -2.70 -12.52 -10.90
N ILE A 101 -3.30 -11.84 -9.93
CA ILE A 101 -2.61 -11.27 -8.78
C ILE A 101 -3.21 -11.84 -7.52
N PHE A 102 -2.38 -12.33 -6.61
CA PHE A 102 -2.77 -12.69 -5.26
C PHE A 102 -2.22 -11.66 -4.28
N VAL A 103 -3.09 -11.12 -3.41
CA VAL A 103 -2.73 -10.18 -2.35
C VAL A 103 -3.27 -10.72 -1.02
N PRO A 104 -2.41 -11.06 -0.04
CA PRO A 104 -2.88 -11.48 1.27
C PRO A 104 -3.42 -10.29 2.08
N LEU A 105 -4.31 -10.55 3.05
CA LEU A 105 -4.82 -9.51 3.93
C LEU A 105 -3.68 -8.80 4.69
N ARG A 106 -2.72 -9.57 5.18
CA ARG A 106 -1.67 -9.09 6.09
C ARG A 106 -0.28 -9.23 5.45
N PRO A 107 0.66 -8.34 5.78
CA PRO A 107 2.08 -8.58 5.56
C PRO A 107 2.49 -9.92 6.17
N GLU A 108 3.50 -10.57 5.60
CA GLU A 108 4.09 -11.70 6.31
C GLU A 108 4.61 -11.17 7.64
N ALA A 109 4.11 -11.74 8.74
CA ALA A 109 4.75 -11.53 10.02
C ALA A 109 6.18 -12.03 9.83
N ASN A 110 7.17 -11.16 10.00
CA ASN A 110 8.58 -11.52 10.03
C ASN A 110 8.71 -12.76 10.93
N ARG A 111 8.79 -13.95 10.33
CA ARG A 111 8.95 -15.18 11.07
C ARG A 111 10.44 -15.19 11.44
N PRO A 112 10.78 -15.14 12.74
CA PRO A 112 12.17 -15.14 13.16
C PRO A 112 12.90 -16.41 12.71
#